data_AF-A0A7J3XGG6-F1
#
_entry.id   AF-A0A7J3XGG6-F1
#
_cell.length_a   1.000
_cell.length_b   1.000
_cell.length_c   1.000
_cell.angle_alpha   90.00
_cell.angle_beta   90.00
_cell.angle_gamma   90.00
#
_symmetry.space_group_name_H-M   'P 1'
#
loop_
_entity.id
_entity.type
_entity.pdbx_description
1 polymer ?
#
loop_
_entity_poly.entity_id
_entity_poly.type
_entity_poly.pdbx_seq_one_letter_code
_entity_poly.pdbx_strand_id
1 'polypeptide(L)'
;MLRMIEAVNEALSRYGGRAYYVLKAALEVAEELRSSGVARLGDFDYRSLVAKLRSWGLDYNPSNLLRVLEREYGLVRTVYRSSNQRWWVFTDYAAVKLALSDEGGHPDPDEELVALQIAVVNVDKVLAELGRLASRERLGPVEERRLREIVLAELPQLIEVYKRALNYGEKYADFVGKVRRAMELARRVVALARRGAHVGVALEGALAVEPPVDAGKMGP
;
A
#
# COMPACT_ATOMS: atom_id res chain seq x y z
N MET A 1 -27.45 19.70 8.90
CA MET A 1 -27.08 18.40 8.30
C MET A 1 -27.01 18.47 6.76
N LEU A 2 -28.11 18.47 5.98
CA LEU A 2 -28.03 18.43 4.49
C LEU A 2 -27.15 19.52 3.87
N ARG A 3 -27.36 20.79 4.27
CA ARG A 3 -26.55 21.94 3.83
C ARG A 3 -25.05 21.82 4.15
N MET A 4 -24.69 21.13 5.23
CA MET A 4 -23.29 20.95 5.60
C MET A 4 -22.62 19.89 4.73
N ILE A 5 -23.32 18.80 4.42
CA ILE A 5 -22.83 17.76 3.52
C ILE A 5 -22.58 18.36 2.13
N GLU A 6 -23.49 19.20 1.64
CA GLU A 6 -23.30 19.95 0.40
C GLU A 6 -22.05 20.84 0.44
N ALA A 7 -21.83 21.58 1.52
CA ALA A 7 -20.63 22.43 1.68
C ALA A 7 -19.34 21.62 1.72
N VAL A 8 -19.35 20.42 2.34
CA VAL A 8 -18.21 19.50 2.30
C VAL A 8 -17.97 19.03 0.88
N ASN A 9 -19.00 18.57 0.18
CA ASN A 9 -18.90 18.09 -1.20
C ASN A 9 -18.41 19.19 -2.16
N GLU A 10 -18.85 20.44 -1.98
CA GLU A 10 -18.37 21.58 -2.76
C GLU A 10 -16.89 21.87 -2.49
N ALA A 11 -16.47 21.83 -1.22
CA ALA A 11 -15.06 21.99 -0.86
C ALA A 11 -14.18 20.86 -1.42
N LEU A 12 -14.66 19.62 -1.37
CA LEU A 12 -13.97 18.45 -1.95
C LEU A 12 -13.89 18.56 -3.47
N SER A 13 -14.96 18.98 -4.15
CA SER A 13 -14.96 19.17 -5.60
C SER A 13 -13.96 20.25 -6.02
N ARG A 14 -13.88 21.37 -5.29
CA ARG A 14 -13.01 22.50 -5.64
C ARG A 14 -11.54 22.31 -5.28
N TYR A 15 -11.25 21.65 -4.14
CA TYR A 15 -9.89 21.53 -3.61
C TYR A 15 -9.35 20.08 -3.64
N GLY A 16 -10.15 19.13 -4.10
CA GLY A 16 -9.78 17.73 -4.32
C GLY A 16 -9.21 17.05 -3.08
N GLY A 17 -8.23 16.18 -3.32
CA GLY A 17 -7.56 15.39 -2.27
C GLY A 17 -6.98 16.24 -1.14
N ARG A 18 -6.59 17.50 -1.38
CA ARG A 18 -6.09 18.37 -0.30
C ARG A 18 -7.17 18.69 0.73
N ALA A 19 -8.41 18.98 0.31
CA ALA A 19 -9.51 19.20 1.25
C ALA A 19 -9.89 17.91 1.96
N TYR A 20 -9.93 16.80 1.21
CA TYR A 20 -10.18 15.48 1.77
C TYR A 20 -9.21 15.15 2.90
N TYR A 21 -7.91 15.17 2.65
CA TYR A 21 -6.91 14.81 3.67
C TYR A 21 -6.88 15.78 4.85
N VAL A 22 -7.09 17.09 4.63
CA VAL A 22 -7.15 18.04 5.76
C VAL A 22 -8.36 17.77 6.65
N LEU A 23 -9.54 17.54 6.08
CA LEU A 23 -10.74 17.26 6.85
C LEU A 23 -10.67 15.87 7.52
N LYS A 24 -10.18 14.84 6.81
CA LYS A 24 -9.94 13.50 7.36
C LYS A 24 -8.95 13.55 8.52
N ALA A 25 -7.81 14.21 8.34
CA ALA A 25 -6.80 14.35 9.40
C ALA A 25 -7.37 15.10 10.61
N ALA A 26 -8.15 16.14 10.39
CA ALA A 26 -8.82 16.87 11.47
C ALA A 26 -9.85 16.01 12.22
N LEU A 27 -10.60 15.14 11.52
CA LEU A 27 -11.53 14.20 12.15
C LEU A 27 -10.81 13.18 13.02
N GLU A 28 -9.75 12.55 12.50
CA GLU A 28 -8.96 11.57 13.25
C GLU A 28 -8.29 12.19 14.48
N VAL A 29 -7.67 13.36 14.33
CA VAL A 29 -7.09 14.09 15.47
C VAL A 29 -8.16 14.37 16.53
N ALA A 30 -9.37 14.74 16.10
CA ALA A 30 -10.46 15.00 17.04
C ALA A 30 -10.93 13.74 17.78
N GLU A 31 -10.91 12.58 17.13
CA GLU A 31 -11.20 11.28 17.75
C GLU A 31 -10.11 10.84 18.73
N GLU A 32 -8.84 10.97 18.35
CA GLU A 32 -7.69 10.69 19.21
C GLU A 32 -7.69 11.58 20.46
N LEU A 33 -7.93 12.89 20.28
CA LEU A 33 -8.00 13.83 21.40
C LEU A 33 -9.20 13.56 22.30
N ARG A 34 -10.36 13.17 21.75
CA ARG A 34 -11.52 12.72 22.55
C ARG A 34 -11.20 11.50 23.41
N SER A 35 -10.40 10.59 22.89
CA SER A 35 -10.08 9.30 23.53
C SER A 35 -8.92 9.40 24.52
N SER A 36 -8.07 10.42 24.42
CA SER A 36 -6.87 10.58 25.24
C SER A 36 -7.12 11.13 26.66
N GLY A 37 -8.30 11.68 26.93
CA GLY A 37 -8.64 12.29 28.23
C GLY A 37 -7.89 13.59 28.55
N VAL A 38 -7.12 14.14 27.60
CA VAL A 38 -6.35 15.38 27.76
C VAL A 38 -7.25 16.61 27.65
N ALA A 39 -6.96 17.64 28.45
CA ALA A 39 -7.63 18.94 28.35
C ALA A 39 -7.46 19.54 26.94
N ARG A 40 -8.57 19.93 26.32
CA ARG A 40 -8.65 20.37 24.92
C ARG A 40 -9.44 21.66 24.80
N LEU A 41 -8.98 22.56 23.94
CA LEU A 41 -9.64 23.85 23.68
C LEU A 41 -10.58 23.81 22.46
N GLY A 42 -10.56 22.70 21.70
CA GLY A 42 -11.38 22.47 20.52
C GLY A 42 -11.35 21.00 20.11
N ASP A 43 -11.81 20.72 18.89
CA ASP A 43 -11.76 19.39 18.28
C ASP A 43 -10.34 19.05 17.83
N PHE A 44 -9.61 19.97 17.20
CA PHE A 44 -8.24 19.75 16.74
C PHE A 44 -7.41 21.03 16.77
N ASP A 45 -6.09 20.86 16.84
CA ASP A 45 -5.11 21.95 16.79
C ASP A 45 -4.18 21.82 15.58
N TYR A 46 -3.51 22.93 15.24
CA TYR A 46 -2.67 23.00 14.05
C TYR A 46 -1.48 22.03 14.09
N ARG A 47 -0.86 21.85 15.25
CA ARG A 47 0.33 21.00 15.41
C ARG A 47 -0.05 19.54 15.22
N SER A 48 -1.13 19.10 15.87
CA SER A 48 -1.62 17.72 15.74
C SER A 48 -2.10 17.43 14.31
N LEU A 49 -2.79 18.37 13.67
CA LEU A 49 -3.18 18.25 12.27
C LEU A 49 -1.97 18.07 11.34
N VAL A 50 -0.96 18.92 11.45
CA VAL A 50 0.27 18.82 10.63
C VAL A 50 1.01 17.52 10.92
N ALA A 51 1.10 17.10 12.19
CA ALA A 51 1.72 15.82 12.55
C ALA A 51 0.99 14.64 11.91
N LYS A 52 -0.35 14.65 11.93
CA LYS A 52 -1.19 13.62 11.28
C LYS A 52 -0.97 13.58 9.77
N LEU A 53 -1.03 14.73 9.09
CA LEU A 53 -0.75 14.81 7.65
C LEU A 53 0.64 14.27 7.30
N ARG A 54 1.67 14.63 8.08
CA ARG A 54 3.04 14.11 7.89
C ARG A 54 3.16 12.62 8.11
N SER A 55 2.38 12.04 9.05
CA SER A 55 2.35 10.59 9.25
C SER A 55 1.84 9.83 8.01
N TRP A 56 1.09 10.49 7.13
CA TRP A 56 0.63 9.96 5.84
C TRP A 56 1.57 10.33 4.68
N GLY A 57 2.73 10.93 4.96
CA GLY A 57 3.66 11.40 3.92
C GLY A 57 3.23 12.69 3.22
N LEU A 58 2.26 13.43 3.76
CA LEU A 58 1.79 14.71 3.21
C LEU A 58 2.48 15.88 3.94
N ASP A 59 3.29 16.67 3.23
CA ASP A 59 4.06 17.79 3.82
C ASP A 59 3.61 19.18 3.33
N TYR A 60 2.38 19.31 2.84
CA TYR A 60 1.85 20.62 2.47
C TYR A 60 1.32 21.39 3.70
N ASN A 61 1.43 22.72 3.65
CA ASN A 61 0.91 23.60 4.70
C ASN A 61 -0.63 23.73 4.61
N PRO A 62 -1.41 23.33 5.65
CA PRO A 62 -2.87 23.38 5.62
C PRO A 62 -3.47 24.76 5.95
N SER A 63 -2.66 25.76 6.33
CA SER A 63 -3.13 27.06 6.84
C SER A 63 -4.11 27.80 5.90
N ASN A 64 -3.78 27.86 4.60
CA ASN A 64 -4.64 28.51 3.62
C ASN A 64 -5.95 27.75 3.42
N LEU A 65 -5.88 26.41 3.42
CA LEU A 65 -7.06 25.58 3.24
C LEU A 65 -7.98 25.68 4.46
N LEU A 66 -7.45 25.61 5.68
CA LEU A 66 -8.22 25.84 6.91
C LEU A 66 -8.92 27.21 6.91
N ARG A 67 -8.24 28.26 6.45
CA ARG A 67 -8.83 29.61 6.33
C ARG A 67 -10.03 29.60 5.37
N VAL A 68 -9.91 28.88 4.26
CA VAL A 68 -10.97 28.75 3.25
C VAL A 68 -12.13 27.91 3.79
N LEU A 69 -11.86 26.73 4.37
CA LEU A 69 -12.87 25.85 4.96
C LEU A 69 -13.65 26.54 6.08
N GLU A 70 -13.01 27.45 6.82
CA GLU A 70 -13.64 28.29 7.84
C GLU A 70 -14.48 29.43 7.23
N ARG A 71 -13.91 30.23 6.32
CA ARG A 71 -14.56 31.48 5.85
C ARG A 71 -15.58 31.28 4.74
N GLU A 72 -15.30 30.38 3.81
CA GLU A 72 -16.11 30.18 2.60
C GLU A 72 -17.15 29.08 2.82
N TYR A 73 -16.77 27.99 3.49
CA TYR A 73 -17.63 26.81 3.65
C TYR A 73 -18.21 26.66 5.06
N GLY A 74 -17.67 27.37 6.04
CA GLY A 74 -18.13 27.28 7.43
C GLY A 74 -18.01 25.89 8.05
N LEU A 75 -17.12 25.02 7.55
CA LEU A 75 -16.99 23.63 8.01
C LEU A 75 -16.34 23.54 9.40
N VAL A 76 -15.43 24.48 9.68
CA VAL A 76 -14.69 24.58 10.94
C VAL A 76 -14.70 26.02 11.43
N ARG A 77 -14.53 26.20 12.74
CA ARG A 77 -14.48 27.52 13.38
C ARG A 77 -13.33 27.58 14.37
N THR A 78 -12.54 28.63 14.30
CA THR A 78 -11.49 28.90 15.28
C THR A 78 -12.14 29.21 16.64
N VAL A 79 -11.76 28.46 17.67
CA VAL A 79 -12.26 28.64 19.04
C VAL A 79 -11.21 29.19 19.98
N TYR A 80 -9.93 29.01 19.64
CA TYR A 80 -8.84 29.58 20.40
C TYR A 80 -7.67 29.93 19.47
N ARG A 81 -7.04 31.08 19.72
CA ARG A 81 -5.86 31.54 19.01
C ARG A 81 -4.93 32.27 19.97
N SER A 82 -3.69 31.80 20.06
CA SER A 82 -2.58 32.50 20.69
C SER A 82 -1.45 32.72 19.67
N SER A 83 -0.32 33.27 20.12
CA SER A 83 0.88 33.43 19.27
C SER A 83 1.40 32.09 18.73
N ASN A 84 1.25 31.00 19.49
CA ASN A 84 1.88 29.71 19.19
C ASN A 84 0.88 28.56 19.01
N GLN A 85 -0.43 28.79 19.25
CA GLN A 85 -1.44 27.76 19.17
C GLN A 85 -2.70 28.27 18.49
N ARG A 86 -3.35 27.41 17.72
CA ARG A 86 -4.66 27.66 17.15
C ARG A 86 -5.47 26.37 17.18
N TRP A 87 -6.71 26.49 17.62
CA TRP A 87 -7.65 25.38 17.77
C TRP A 87 -8.94 25.67 17.03
N TRP A 88 -9.52 24.61 16.49
CA TRP A 88 -10.78 24.65 15.76
C TRP A 88 -11.78 23.65 16.34
N VAL A 89 -13.05 23.95 16.14
CA VAL A 89 -14.15 22.98 16.26
C VAL A 89 -14.78 22.79 14.89
N PHE A 90 -15.32 21.61 14.64
CA PHE A 90 -16.21 21.40 13.51
C PHE A 90 -17.55 22.10 13.78
N THR A 91 -18.09 22.75 12.75
CA THR A 91 -19.42 23.37 12.86
C THR A 91 -20.52 22.31 12.98
N ASP A 92 -20.37 21.20 12.26
CA ASP A 92 -21.22 20.01 12.36
C ASP A 92 -20.34 18.78 12.11
N TYR A 93 -19.77 18.24 13.20
CA TYR A 93 -18.84 17.10 13.16
C TYR A 93 -19.46 15.87 12.49
N ALA A 94 -20.73 15.59 12.79
CA ALA A 94 -21.42 14.42 12.26
C ALA A 94 -21.61 14.51 10.75
N ALA A 95 -22.00 15.69 10.24
CA ALA A 95 -22.15 15.90 8.80
C ALA A 95 -20.81 15.81 8.05
N VAL A 96 -19.72 16.36 8.61
CA VAL A 96 -18.39 16.25 7.99
C VAL A 96 -17.91 14.79 7.97
N LYS A 97 -18.11 14.07 9.07
CA LYS A 97 -17.78 12.65 9.16
C LYS A 97 -18.59 11.81 8.16
N LEU A 98 -19.88 12.07 8.04
CA LEU A 98 -20.77 11.37 7.11
C LEU A 98 -20.40 11.67 5.65
N ALA A 99 -20.14 12.93 5.31
CA ALA A 99 -19.77 13.34 3.95
C ALA A 99 -18.42 12.75 3.50
N LEU A 100 -17.52 12.43 4.43
CA LEU A 100 -16.24 11.77 4.17
C LEU A 100 -16.28 10.25 4.31
N SER A 101 -17.41 9.69 4.72
CA SER A 101 -17.58 8.24 4.80
C SER A 101 -18.02 7.67 3.45
N ASP A 102 -17.69 6.39 3.20
CA ASP A 102 -18.03 5.64 1.97
C ASP A 102 -19.52 5.72 1.57
N GLU A 103 -20.43 6.06 2.50
CA GLU A 103 -21.87 6.21 2.26
C GLU A 103 -22.30 7.60 1.73
N GLY A 104 -21.43 8.62 1.74
CA GLY A 104 -21.85 10.04 1.62
C GLY A 104 -21.12 10.97 0.64
N GLY A 105 -19.93 10.65 0.12
CA GLY A 105 -19.27 11.58 -0.82
C GLY A 105 -17.81 11.26 -1.15
N HIS A 106 -17.53 11.14 -2.46
CA HIS A 106 -16.25 10.93 -3.17
C HIS A 106 -15.29 9.88 -2.57
N PRO A 107 -14.98 8.79 -3.31
CA PRO A 107 -14.05 7.77 -2.84
C PRO A 107 -12.72 8.43 -2.45
N ASP A 108 -12.15 7.99 -1.33
CA ASP A 108 -10.79 8.35 -0.92
C ASP A 108 -9.87 8.18 -2.13
N PRO A 109 -9.26 9.25 -2.68
CA PRO A 109 -8.50 9.12 -3.93
C PRO A 109 -7.33 8.15 -3.83
N ASP A 110 -6.74 7.98 -2.64
CA ASP A 110 -5.71 6.96 -2.43
C ASP A 110 -6.33 5.56 -2.45
N GLU A 111 -7.52 5.40 -1.89
CA GLU A 111 -8.24 4.14 -1.95
C GLU A 111 -8.68 3.78 -3.36
N GLU A 112 -9.21 4.75 -4.10
CA GLU A 112 -9.61 4.59 -5.50
C GLU A 112 -8.39 4.23 -6.35
N LEU A 113 -7.25 4.90 -6.13
CA LEU A 113 -6.00 4.56 -6.77
C LEU A 113 -5.57 3.13 -6.42
N VAL A 114 -5.70 2.70 -5.16
CA VAL A 114 -5.40 1.33 -4.75
C VAL A 114 -6.35 0.33 -5.40
N ALA A 115 -7.64 0.62 -5.48
CA ALA A 115 -8.62 -0.22 -6.16
C ALA A 115 -8.28 -0.37 -7.66
N LEU A 116 -7.94 0.72 -8.33
CA LEU A 116 -7.50 0.73 -9.73
C LEU A 116 -6.21 -0.08 -9.91
N GLN A 117 -5.25 0.08 -9.01
CA GLN A 117 -4.01 -0.67 -9.05
C GLN A 117 -4.24 -2.17 -8.82
N ILE A 118 -5.11 -2.55 -7.89
CA ILE A 118 -5.51 -3.94 -7.69
C ILE A 118 -6.16 -4.50 -8.96
N ALA A 119 -7.02 -3.72 -9.62
CA ALA A 119 -7.68 -4.15 -10.86
C ALA A 119 -6.70 -4.36 -12.03
N VAL A 120 -5.63 -3.55 -12.10
CA VAL A 120 -4.61 -3.63 -13.16
C VAL A 120 -3.56 -4.70 -12.85
N VAL A 121 -3.18 -4.84 -11.58
CA VAL A 121 -2.17 -5.81 -11.16
C VAL A 121 -2.78 -7.21 -11.16
N ASN A 122 -2.43 -8.00 -12.16
CA ASN A 122 -3.02 -9.31 -12.39
C ASN A 122 -2.39 -10.40 -11.48
N VAL A 123 -2.73 -10.37 -10.19
CA VAL A 123 -2.26 -11.36 -9.21
C VAL A 123 -2.66 -12.79 -9.57
N ASP A 124 -3.84 -12.97 -10.18
CA ASP A 124 -4.35 -14.28 -10.57
C ASP A 124 -3.50 -14.91 -11.69
N LYS A 125 -3.05 -14.10 -12.66
CA LYS A 125 -2.08 -14.55 -13.69
C LYS A 125 -0.75 -14.98 -13.07
N VAL A 126 -0.23 -14.20 -12.12
CA VAL A 126 1.02 -14.55 -11.42
C VAL A 126 0.87 -15.85 -10.64
N LEU A 127 -0.25 -16.03 -9.94
CA LEU A 127 -0.59 -17.26 -9.24
C LEU A 127 -0.68 -18.47 -10.17
N ALA A 128 -1.34 -18.32 -11.33
CA ALA A 128 -1.46 -19.38 -12.32
C ALA A 128 -0.10 -19.80 -12.87
N GLU A 129 0.75 -18.84 -13.25
CA GLU A 129 2.10 -19.12 -13.75
C GLU A 129 2.98 -19.77 -12.68
N LEU A 130 3.00 -19.23 -11.45
CA LEU A 130 3.75 -19.82 -10.35
C LEU A 130 3.25 -21.22 -9.99
N GLY A 131 1.93 -21.45 -10.06
CA GLY A 131 1.33 -22.77 -9.87
C GLY A 131 1.81 -23.77 -10.94
N ARG A 132 1.79 -23.36 -12.21
CA ARG A 132 2.29 -24.16 -13.34
C ARG A 132 3.78 -24.47 -13.23
N LEU A 133 4.59 -23.51 -12.78
CA LEU A 133 6.03 -23.72 -12.54
C LEU A 133 6.26 -24.65 -11.33
N ALA A 134 5.46 -24.52 -10.27
CA ALA A 134 5.60 -25.31 -9.05
C ALA A 134 5.20 -26.78 -9.22
N SER A 135 4.39 -27.10 -10.24
CA SER A 135 3.99 -28.47 -10.56
C SER A 135 5.04 -29.23 -11.39
N ARG A 136 6.09 -28.56 -11.85
CA ARG A 136 7.18 -29.20 -12.61
C ARG A 136 8.12 -29.94 -11.65
N GLU A 137 8.69 -31.04 -12.13
CA GLU A 137 9.77 -31.74 -11.42
C GLU A 137 11.10 -30.99 -11.53
N ARG A 138 11.33 -30.32 -12.68
CA ARG A 138 12.51 -29.50 -12.99
C ARG A 138 12.11 -28.33 -13.88
N LEU A 139 12.83 -27.22 -13.75
CA LEU A 139 12.66 -26.05 -14.61
C LEU A 139 13.67 -26.10 -15.75
N GLY A 140 13.22 -25.89 -16.99
CA GLY A 140 14.10 -25.66 -18.12
C GLY A 140 14.47 -24.19 -18.29
N PRO A 141 15.31 -23.84 -19.28
CA PRO A 141 15.77 -22.47 -19.50
C PRO A 141 14.63 -21.46 -19.73
N VAL A 142 13.53 -21.90 -20.35
CA VAL A 142 12.34 -21.07 -20.60
C VAL A 142 11.61 -20.79 -19.29
N GLU A 143 11.38 -21.82 -18.47
CA GLU A 143 10.77 -21.66 -17.15
C GLU A 143 11.62 -20.79 -16.21
N GLU A 144 12.94 -20.95 -16.22
CA GLU A 144 13.85 -20.13 -15.42
C GLU A 144 13.82 -18.66 -15.83
N ARG A 145 13.78 -18.39 -17.14
CA ARG A 145 13.61 -17.02 -17.64
C ARG A 145 12.29 -16.42 -17.17
N ARG A 146 11.20 -17.18 -17.26
CA ARG A 146 9.89 -16.72 -16.82
C ARG A 146 9.84 -16.50 -15.30
N LEU A 147 10.44 -17.40 -14.51
CA LEU A 147 10.57 -17.22 -13.06
C LEU A 147 11.33 -15.92 -12.74
N ARG A 148 12.42 -15.64 -13.47
CA ARG A 148 13.20 -14.41 -13.28
C ARG A 148 12.35 -13.17 -13.56
N GLU A 149 11.57 -13.15 -14.65
CA GLU A 149 10.64 -12.05 -14.95
C GLU A 149 9.62 -11.86 -13.83
N ILE A 150 8.99 -12.95 -13.37
CA ILE A 150 8.00 -12.88 -12.28
C ILE A 150 8.64 -12.28 -11.01
N VAL A 151 9.81 -12.78 -10.61
CA VAL A 151 10.44 -12.38 -9.34
C VAL A 151 11.03 -10.98 -9.39
N LEU A 152 11.60 -10.56 -10.52
CA LEU A 152 12.32 -9.29 -10.63
C LEU A 152 11.44 -8.13 -11.13
N ALA A 153 10.33 -8.40 -11.82
CA ALA A 153 9.47 -7.36 -12.38
C ALA A 153 8.05 -7.37 -11.81
N GLU A 154 7.37 -8.53 -11.78
CA GLU A 154 5.95 -8.59 -11.45
C GLU A 154 5.68 -8.60 -9.93
N LEU A 155 6.44 -9.39 -9.15
CA LEU A 155 6.30 -9.45 -7.70
C LEU A 155 6.59 -8.11 -7.01
N PRO A 156 7.62 -7.32 -7.38
CA PRO A 156 7.84 -6.00 -6.78
C PRO A 156 6.64 -5.06 -6.96
N GLN A 157 6.00 -5.06 -8.14
CA GLN A 157 4.81 -4.25 -8.40
C GLN A 157 3.62 -4.70 -7.53
N LEU A 158 3.41 -6.01 -7.42
CA LEU A 158 2.40 -6.60 -6.52
C LEU A 158 2.63 -6.17 -5.06
N ILE A 159 3.87 -6.17 -4.60
CA ILE A 159 4.22 -5.80 -3.21
C ILE A 159 3.95 -4.32 -2.92
N GLU A 160 4.18 -3.42 -3.88
CA GLU A 160 3.88 -1.99 -3.71
C GLU A 160 2.38 -1.72 -3.59
N VAL A 161 1.53 -2.49 -4.28
CA VAL A 161 0.07 -2.41 -4.12
C VAL A 161 -0.36 -3.09 -2.81
N TYR A 162 0.21 -4.23 -2.47
CA TYR A 162 -0.04 -4.96 -1.21
C TYR A 162 0.16 -4.09 0.03
N LYS A 163 1.30 -3.37 0.12
CA LYS A 163 1.59 -2.51 1.27
C LYS A 163 0.53 -1.42 1.46
N ARG A 164 0.03 -0.85 0.36
CA ARG A 164 -1.04 0.16 0.40
C ARG A 164 -2.40 -0.44 0.75
N ALA A 165 -2.71 -1.61 0.20
CA ALA A 165 -3.95 -2.33 0.47
C ALA A 165 -4.12 -2.68 1.96
N LEU A 166 -3.02 -2.95 2.68
CA LEU A 166 -3.04 -3.22 4.14
C LEU A 166 -3.62 -2.07 4.97
N ASN A 167 -3.60 -0.83 4.47
CA ASN A 167 -4.12 0.33 5.19
C ASN A 167 -5.66 0.37 5.21
N TYR A 168 -6.34 -0.47 4.43
CA TYR A 168 -7.81 -0.49 4.29
C TYR A 168 -8.47 -1.70 4.96
N GLY A 169 -7.77 -2.32 5.92
CA GLY A 169 -8.30 -3.42 6.74
C GLY A 169 -8.79 -4.60 5.91
N GLU A 170 -10.02 -5.05 6.17
CA GLU A 170 -10.61 -6.23 5.54
C GLU A 170 -11.09 -6.00 4.09
N LYS A 171 -11.19 -4.75 3.63
CA LYS A 171 -11.77 -4.42 2.31
C LYS A 171 -11.04 -5.10 1.15
N TYR A 172 -9.72 -5.26 1.27
CA TYR A 172 -8.86 -5.90 0.26
C TYR A 172 -8.29 -7.25 0.72
N ALA A 173 -8.97 -7.95 1.65
CA ALA A 173 -8.50 -9.21 2.23
C ALA A 173 -8.23 -10.30 1.17
N ASP A 174 -9.07 -10.42 0.13
CA ASP A 174 -8.86 -11.38 -0.97
C ASP A 174 -7.54 -11.13 -1.70
N PHE A 175 -7.30 -9.88 -2.13
CA PHE A 175 -6.07 -9.49 -2.80
C PHE A 175 -4.84 -9.72 -1.90
N VAL A 176 -4.91 -9.32 -0.63
CA VAL A 176 -3.86 -9.55 0.37
C VAL A 176 -3.55 -11.05 0.52
N GLY A 177 -4.58 -11.90 0.57
CA GLY A 177 -4.45 -13.36 0.63
C GLY A 177 -3.77 -13.93 -0.62
N LYS A 178 -4.18 -13.48 -1.81
CA LYS A 178 -3.60 -13.90 -3.09
C LYS A 178 -2.13 -13.52 -3.22
N VAL A 179 -1.73 -12.31 -2.81
CA VAL A 179 -0.31 -11.90 -2.83
C VAL A 179 0.53 -12.77 -1.90
N ARG A 180 0.03 -13.06 -0.68
CA ARG A 180 0.73 -13.96 0.26
C ARG A 180 0.93 -15.34 -0.35
N ARG A 181 -0.11 -15.87 -1.01
CA ARG A 181 -0.04 -17.16 -1.71
C ARG A 181 0.96 -17.13 -2.88
N ALA A 182 1.02 -16.04 -3.64
CA ALA A 182 1.99 -15.87 -4.71
C ALA A 182 3.43 -15.91 -4.17
N MET A 183 3.69 -15.24 -3.04
CA MET A 183 5.01 -15.27 -2.40
C MET A 183 5.40 -16.68 -1.92
N GLU A 184 4.46 -17.46 -1.40
CA GLU A 184 4.70 -18.86 -1.03
C GLU A 184 5.07 -19.73 -2.24
N LEU A 185 4.32 -19.62 -3.33
CA LEU A 185 4.61 -20.37 -4.56
C LEU A 185 5.94 -19.93 -5.16
N ALA A 186 6.23 -18.63 -5.22
CA ALA A 186 7.51 -18.12 -5.70
C ALA A 186 8.69 -18.71 -4.91
N ARG A 187 8.61 -18.75 -3.57
CA ARG A 187 9.63 -19.41 -2.73
C ARG A 187 9.82 -20.88 -3.10
N ARG A 188 8.74 -21.62 -3.31
CA ARG A 188 8.78 -23.03 -3.71
C ARG A 188 9.44 -23.22 -5.08
N VAL A 189 9.08 -22.40 -6.06
CA VAL A 189 9.63 -22.49 -7.43
C VAL A 189 11.11 -22.10 -7.46
N VAL A 190 11.53 -21.08 -6.70
CA VAL A 190 12.95 -20.73 -6.56
C VAL A 190 13.75 -21.87 -5.91
N ALA A 191 13.19 -22.54 -4.90
CA ALA A 191 13.83 -23.72 -4.30
C ALA A 191 13.96 -24.88 -5.31
N LEU A 192 12.95 -25.10 -6.15
CA LEU A 192 12.99 -26.09 -7.23
C LEU A 192 14.10 -25.78 -8.25
N ALA A 193 14.20 -24.53 -8.69
CA ALA A 193 15.24 -24.08 -9.63
C ALA A 193 16.65 -24.38 -9.10
N ARG A 194 16.90 -24.08 -7.83
CA ARG A 194 18.20 -24.34 -7.18
C ARG A 194 18.54 -25.83 -7.13
N ARG A 195 17.57 -26.69 -6.84
CA ARG A 195 17.76 -28.15 -6.85
C ARG A 195 18.09 -28.69 -8.24
N GLY A 196 17.52 -28.10 -9.30
CA GLY A 196 17.86 -28.42 -10.69
C GLY A 196 19.30 -28.05 -11.03
N ALA A 197 19.72 -26.83 -10.66
CA ALA A 197 21.08 -26.32 -10.94
C ALA A 197 22.18 -27.16 -10.28
N HIS A 198 22.00 -27.62 -9.03
CA HIS A 198 22.99 -28.44 -8.35
C HIS A 198 23.21 -29.83 -8.97
N VAL A 199 22.19 -30.41 -9.61
CA VAL A 199 22.33 -31.72 -10.26
C VAL A 199 22.96 -31.61 -11.65
N GLY A 200 22.76 -30.51 -12.38
CA GLY A 200 23.41 -30.26 -13.67
C GLY A 200 24.94 -30.18 -13.55
N VAL A 201 25.43 -29.43 -12.55
CA VAL A 201 26.87 -29.28 -12.27
C VAL A 201 27.51 -30.61 -11.83
N ALA A 202 26.78 -31.45 -11.08
CA ALA A 202 27.27 -32.75 -10.64
C ALA A 202 27.41 -33.76 -11.79
N LEU A 203 26.52 -33.71 -12.80
CA LEU A 203 26.57 -34.59 -13.97
C LEU A 203 27.67 -34.19 -14.95
N GLU A 204 27.90 -32.88 -15.16
CA GLU A 204 29.02 -32.39 -15.98
C GLU A 204 30.38 -32.75 -15.35
N GLY A 205 30.52 -32.67 -14.03
CA GLY A 205 31.73 -33.08 -13.33
C GLY A 205 32.02 -34.59 -13.39
N ALA A 206 30.98 -35.43 -13.51
CA ALA A 206 31.12 -36.88 -13.62
C ALA A 206 31.50 -37.35 -15.05
N LEU A 207 31.14 -36.59 -16.08
CA LEU A 207 31.47 -36.90 -17.48
C LEU A 207 32.89 -36.46 -17.90
N ALA A 208 33.55 -35.62 -17.09
CA ALA A 208 34.89 -35.10 -17.36
C ALA A 208 36.04 -35.99 -16.81
N VAL A 209 35.73 -37.14 -16.20
CA VAL A 209 36.74 -38.09 -15.73
C VAL A 209 37.05 -39.07 -16.87
N GLU A 210 38.04 -38.73 -17.70
CA GLU A 210 38.62 -39.70 -18.63
C GLU A 210 39.21 -40.89 -17.85
N PRO A 211 39.05 -42.14 -18.34
CA PRO A 211 39.60 -43.30 -17.66
C PRO A 211 41.14 -43.25 -17.69
N PRO A 212 41.83 -43.76 -16.65
CA PRO A 212 43.27 -43.72 -16.59
C PRO A 212 43.88 -44.54 -17.74
N VAL A 213 44.78 -43.89 -18.49
CA VAL A 213 45.61 -44.52 -19.51
C VAL A 213 46.54 -45.53 -18.82
N ASP A 214 46.30 -46.81 -19.08
CA ASP A 214 47.12 -47.91 -18.55
C ASP A 214 48.49 -47.93 -19.25
N ALA A 215 49.49 -47.32 -18.62
CA ALA A 215 50.88 -47.38 -19.05
C ALA A 215 51.49 -48.71 -18.59
N GLY A 216 51.18 -49.77 -19.35
CA GLY A 216 51.83 -51.07 -19.25
C GLY A 216 53.35 -50.96 -19.47
N LYS A 217 54.10 -51.31 -18.42
CA LYS A 217 55.55 -51.32 -18.32
C LYS A 217 56.21 -52.17 -19.40
N MET A 218 57.15 -51.57 -20.14
CA MET A 218 58.25 -52.29 -20.80
C MET A 218 59.49 -52.16 -19.91
N GLY A 219 60.05 -53.30 -19.52
CA GLY A 219 61.34 -53.43 -18.85
C GLY A 219 61.90 -54.83 -19.15
N PRO A 220 63.23 -54.98 -19.09
CA PRO A 220 64.10 -55.26 -20.23
C PRO A 220 64.09 -56.70 -20.77
#